data_AF-A0A9E0F795-F1
#
_entry.id   AF-A0A9E0F795-F1
#
_cell.length_a   1.000
_cell.length_b   1.000
_cell.length_c   1.000
_cell.angle_alpha   90.00
_cell.angle_beta   90.00
_cell.angle_gamma   90.00
#
_symmetry.space_group_name_H-M   'P 1'
#
loop_
_entity.id
_entity.type
_entity.pdbx_description
1 polymer ?
#
loop_
_entity_poly.entity_id
_entity_poly.type
_entity_poly.pdbx_seq_one_letter_code
_entity_poly.pdbx_strand_id
1 'polypeptide(L)'
;MKPSLRLLTFDLEDWYHILDHSETERPEQWISFPSRIERNTERILNWLRERKVRSTWFVLGWVAERYPELVRRIAAEHDIAAHGYAHQLVYRSDRESFREDTR
;
A
#
# COMPACT_ATOMS: atom_id res chain seq x y z
N MET A 1 25.37 -20.94 -14.73
CA MET A 1 24.15 -20.98 -13.91
C MET A 1 23.41 -19.67 -14.11
N LYS A 2 22.13 -19.66 -14.51
CA LYS A 2 21.37 -18.40 -14.58
C LYS A 2 21.11 -17.91 -13.14
N PRO A 3 21.32 -16.62 -12.83
CA PRO A 3 20.97 -16.09 -11.52
C PRO A 3 19.46 -16.29 -11.27
N SER A 4 19.09 -16.70 -10.05
CA SER A 4 17.69 -16.83 -9.66
C SER A 4 17.08 -15.43 -9.55
N LEU A 5 15.98 -15.16 -10.25
CA LEU A 5 15.20 -13.96 -10.01
C LEU A 5 14.58 -14.02 -8.60
N ARG A 6 14.77 -12.97 -7.81
CA ARG A 6 14.15 -12.81 -6.49
C ARG A 6 13.35 -11.52 -6.52
N LEU A 7 12.06 -11.62 -6.20
CA LEU A 7 11.15 -10.48 -6.15
C LEU A 7 10.77 -10.24 -4.68
N LEU A 8 10.78 -8.98 -4.30
CA LEU A 8 10.30 -8.52 -3.00
C LEU A 8 9.23 -7.46 -3.26
N THR A 9 8.06 -7.68 -2.69
CA THR A 9 6.91 -6.79 -2.85
C THR A 9 6.33 -6.43 -1.51
N PHE A 10 5.67 -5.27 -1.45
CA PHE A 10 4.98 -4.77 -0.27
C PHE A 10 3.62 -4.23 -0.67
N ASP A 11 2.59 -4.57 0.08
CA ASP A 11 1.31 -3.87 0.03
C ASP A 11 1.38 -2.71 1.03
N LEU A 12 1.24 -1.48 0.54
CA LEU A 12 1.39 -0.27 1.34
C LEU A 12 0.08 0.04 2.05
N GLU A 13 -0.09 -0.61 3.20
CA GLU A 13 -1.24 -0.48 4.07
C GLU A 13 -0.84 0.00 5.48
N ASP A 14 -1.79 0.56 6.21
CA ASP A 14 -1.67 0.82 7.64
C ASP A 14 -2.56 -0.19 8.39
N TRP A 15 -2.38 -0.28 9.71
CA TRP A 15 -3.05 -1.30 10.52
C TRP A 15 -4.59 -1.21 10.52
N TYR A 16 -5.16 -0.04 10.20
CA TYR A 16 -6.60 0.18 10.12
C TYR A 16 -7.20 -0.11 8.74
N HIS A 17 -6.42 -0.58 7.76
CA HIS A 17 -6.99 -1.08 6.49
C HIS A 17 -7.46 -2.55 6.58
N ILE A 18 -7.32 -3.17 7.75
CA ILE A 18 -7.81 -4.53 8.03
C ILE A 18 -9.35 -4.53 8.02
N LEU A 19 -9.94 -5.43 7.25
CA LEU A 19 -11.39 -5.48 7.03
C LEU A 19 -12.12 -6.50 7.89
N ASP A 20 -11.36 -7.30 8.66
CA ASP A 20 -11.89 -8.34 9.55
C ASP A 20 -12.37 -7.78 10.91
N HIS A 21 -12.45 -6.46 11.05
CA HIS A 21 -12.94 -5.78 12.24
C HIS A 21 -13.91 -4.64 11.87
N SER A 22 -15.07 -4.57 12.53
CA SER A 22 -16.15 -3.65 12.17
C SER A 22 -15.79 -2.17 12.33
N GLU A 23 -14.82 -1.84 13.20
CA GLU A 23 -14.36 -0.47 13.39
C GLU A 23 -13.46 0.04 12.25
N THR A 24 -12.88 -0.88 11.47
CA THR A 24 -11.91 -0.58 10.40
C THR A 24 -12.42 -0.99 9.01
N GLU A 25 -13.60 -1.60 8.91
CA GLU A 25 -14.16 -2.08 7.64
C GLU A 25 -14.51 -0.93 6.66
N ARG A 26 -14.76 0.29 7.18
CA ARG A 26 -15.21 1.43 6.38
C ARG A 26 -14.10 2.47 6.18
N PRO A 27 -13.76 2.84 4.93
CA PRO A 27 -12.74 3.84 4.63
C PRO A 27 -12.94 5.20 5.30
N GLU A 28 -14.18 5.59 5.54
CA GLU A 28 -14.53 6.87 6.18
C GLU A 28 -14.05 6.92 7.63
N GLN A 29 -13.88 5.77 8.28
CA GLN A 29 -13.44 5.67 9.67
C GLN A 29 -11.91 5.76 9.80
N TRP A 30 -11.17 5.44 8.74
CA TRP A 30 -9.71 5.33 8.77
C TRP A 30 -9.01 6.60 9.26
N ILE A 31 -9.55 7.77 8.91
CA ILE A 31 -8.98 9.05 9.31
C ILE A 31 -8.99 9.29 10.82
N SER A 32 -9.84 8.58 11.57
CA SER A 32 -9.92 8.70 13.02
C SER A 32 -8.81 7.94 13.76
N PHE A 33 -8.09 7.06 13.06
CA PHE A 33 -7.08 6.21 13.66
C PHE A 33 -5.67 6.80 13.53
N PRO A 34 -4.80 6.63 14.54
CA PRO A 34 -3.42 7.08 14.46
C PRO A 34 -2.64 6.31 13.40
N SER A 35 -2.13 7.03 12.40
CA SER A 35 -1.29 6.47 11.35
C SER A 35 0.11 6.10 11.83
N ARG A 36 0.62 5.01 11.27
CA ARG A 36 1.99 4.51 11.45
C ARG A 36 2.71 4.31 10.12
N ILE A 37 2.03 4.53 9.00
CA ILE A 37 2.49 4.18 7.65
C ILE A 37 3.83 4.83 7.31
N GLU A 38 4.00 6.13 7.54
CA GLU A 38 5.25 6.83 7.20
C GLU A 38 6.44 6.30 8.01
N ARG A 39 6.29 6.21 9.35
CA ARG A 39 7.36 5.76 10.24
C ARG A 39 7.79 4.33 9.91
N ASN A 40 6.83 3.44 9.66
CA ASN A 40 7.13 2.03 9.39
C ASN A 40 7.73 1.85 7.99
N THR A 41 7.20 2.57 6.99
CA THR A 41 7.72 2.55 5.63
C THR A 41 9.15 3.08 5.58
N GLU A 42 9.44 4.19 6.28
CA GLU A 42 10.79 4.76 6.34
C GLU A 42 11.81 3.76 6.91
N ARG A 43 11.42 2.96 7.93
CA ARG A 43 12.30 1.90 8.46
C ARG A 43 12.60 0.82 7.42
N ILE A 44 11.61 0.44 6.62
CA ILE A 44 11.77 -0.55 5.54
C ILE A 44 12.64 0.03 4.42
N LEU A 45 12.40 1.27 3.98
CA LEU A 45 13.19 1.95 2.95
C LEU A 45 14.67 2.06 3.36
N ASN A 46 14.95 2.43 4.62
CA ASN A 46 16.32 2.46 5.13
C ASN A 46 16.98 1.06 5.08
N TRP A 47 16.26 0.03 5.50
CA TRP A 47 16.76 -1.36 5.44
C TRP A 47 17.05 -1.83 4.01
N LEU A 48 16.19 -1.47 3.05
CA LEU A 48 16.34 -1.78 1.63
C LEU A 48 17.54 -1.03 1.03
N ARG A 49 17.72 0.24 1.38
CA ARG A 49 18.83 1.09 0.92
C ARG A 49 20.18 0.56 1.39
N GLU A 50 20.30 0.18 2.67
CA GLU A 50 21.50 -0.45 3.23
C GLU A 50 21.92 -1.71 2.46
N ARG A 51 20.93 -2.48 1.98
CA ARG A 51 21.15 -3.76 1.30
C ARG A 51 21.15 -3.65 -0.22
N LYS A 52 20.91 -2.45 -0.77
CA LYS A 52 20.80 -2.19 -2.21
C LYS A 52 19.76 -3.13 -2.88
N VAL A 53 18.64 -3.36 -2.20
CA VAL A 53 17.54 -4.21 -2.69
C VAL A 53 16.46 -3.34 -3.32
N ARG A 54 16.10 -3.64 -4.57
CA ARG A 54 14.93 -3.08 -5.25
C ARG A 54 13.68 -3.89 -4.88
N SER A 55 12.53 -3.21 -4.80
CA SER A 55 11.24 -3.82 -4.48
C SER A 55 10.12 -3.15 -5.27
N THR A 56 8.94 -3.77 -5.26
CA THR A 56 7.71 -3.21 -5.83
C THR A 56 6.70 -2.96 -4.71
N TRP A 57 6.09 -1.78 -4.70
CA TRP A 57 5.11 -1.39 -3.69
C TRP A 57 3.74 -1.24 -4.33
N PHE A 58 2.78 -2.07 -3.91
CA PHE A 58 1.39 -1.97 -4.28
C PHE A 58 0.73 -0.93 -3.37
N VAL A 59 0.37 0.22 -3.94
CA VAL A 59 -0.11 1.38 -3.18
C VAL A 59 -1.61 1.53 -3.34
N LEU A 60 -2.31 1.66 -2.20
CA LEU A 60 -3.71 2.05 -2.18
C LEU A 60 -3.87 3.50 -2.66
N GLY A 61 -4.87 3.77 -3.50
CA GLY A 61 -5.25 5.12 -3.91
C GLY A 61 -5.50 6.03 -2.70
N TRP A 62 -6.19 5.53 -1.67
CA TRP A 62 -6.40 6.26 -0.42
C TRP A 62 -5.08 6.70 0.25
N VAL A 63 -4.06 5.82 0.26
CA VAL A 63 -2.73 6.16 0.78
C VAL A 63 -2.02 7.17 -0.11
N ALA A 64 -2.13 7.02 -1.44
CA ALA A 64 -1.49 7.93 -2.38
C ALA A 64 -2.01 9.37 -2.28
N GLU A 65 -3.32 9.54 -2.08
CA GLU A 65 -3.91 10.87 -1.88
C GLU A 65 -3.48 11.51 -0.56
N ARG A 66 -3.39 10.71 0.50
CA ARG A 66 -3.16 11.22 1.86
C ARG A 66 -1.68 11.38 2.23
N TYR A 67 -0.82 10.52 1.69
CA TYR A 67 0.62 10.51 1.93
C TYR A 67 1.43 10.63 0.61
N PRO A 68 1.18 11.67 -0.21
CA PRO A 68 1.77 11.77 -1.54
C PRO A 68 3.30 11.88 -1.50
N GLU A 69 3.86 12.50 -0.46
CA GLU A 69 5.32 12.58 -0.26
C GLU A 69 5.95 11.23 0.11
N LEU A 70 5.21 10.37 0.82
CA LEU A 70 5.67 9.01 1.09
C LEU A 70 5.75 8.23 -0.23
N VAL A 71 4.71 8.28 -1.06
CA VAL A 71 4.68 7.58 -2.34
C VAL A 71 5.77 8.10 -3.29
N ARG A 72 6.00 9.41 -3.33
CA ARG A 72 7.12 10.00 -4.09
C ARG A 72 8.49 9.48 -3.64
N ARG A 73 8.72 9.36 -2.33
CA ARG A 73 9.97 8.78 -1.79
C ARG A 73 10.16 7.33 -2.22
N ILE A 74 9.10 6.51 -2.14
CA ILE A 74 9.15 5.12 -2.59
C ILE A 74 9.47 5.07 -4.09
N ALA A 75 8.75 5.85 -4.91
CA ALA A 75 8.92 5.88 -6.37
C ALA A 75 10.31 6.34 -6.83
N ALA A 76 11.04 7.09 -5.99
CA ALA A 76 12.40 7.52 -6.29
C ALA A 76 13.42 6.36 -6.23
N GLU A 77 13.14 5.30 -5.46
CA GLU A 77 14.08 4.18 -5.22
C GLU A 77 13.51 2.82 -5.69
N HIS A 78 12.19 2.68 -5.81
CA HIS A 78 11.45 1.44 -6.01
C HIS A 78 10.33 1.57 -7.05
N ASP A 79 9.78 0.43 -7.48
CA ASP A 79 8.66 0.44 -8.43
C ASP A 79 7.33 0.58 -7.68
N ILE A 80 6.38 1.33 -8.25
CA ILE A 80 5.02 1.47 -7.73
C ILE A 80 4.06 0.67 -8.61
N ALA A 81 3.13 -0.04 -7.97
CA ALA A 81 1.99 -0.69 -8.58
C ALA A 81 0.70 -0.28 -7.84
N ALA A 82 -0.46 -0.46 -8.47
CA ALA A 82 -1.75 -0.13 -7.87
C ALA A 82 -2.27 -1.27 -6.99
N HIS A 83 -2.89 -0.93 -5.86
CA HIS A 83 -3.54 -1.89 -4.95
C HIS A 83 -5.05 -1.65 -4.80
N GLY A 84 -5.68 -1.04 -5.81
CA GLY A 84 -7.03 -0.51 -5.68
C GLY A 84 -7.04 0.81 -4.90
N TYR A 85 -8.23 1.32 -4.57
CA TYR A 85 -8.39 2.61 -3.89
C TYR A 85 -8.66 2.44 -2.40
N ALA A 86 -9.74 1.73 -2.07
CA ALA A 86 -10.33 1.65 -0.73
C ALA A 86 -10.14 0.28 -0.07
N HIS A 87 -9.26 -0.57 -0.61
CA HIS A 87 -8.93 -1.89 -0.06
C HIS A 87 -10.19 -2.71 0.28
N GLN A 88 -11.20 -2.72 -0.58
CA GLN A 88 -12.44 -3.45 -0.29
C GLN A 88 -12.35 -4.90 -0.79
N LEU A 89 -13.01 -5.82 -0.07
CA LEU A 89 -13.04 -7.23 -0.44
C LEU A 89 -13.75 -7.41 -1.78
N VAL A 90 -13.02 -7.83 -2.81
CA VAL A 90 -13.54 -7.96 -4.19
C VAL A 90 -14.82 -8.81 -4.29
N TYR A 91 -14.98 -9.82 -3.44
CA TYR A 91 -16.17 -10.68 -3.42
C TYR A 91 -17.41 -10.03 -2.77
N ARG A 92 -17.24 -8.86 -2.15
CA ARG A 92 -18.32 -8.00 -1.65
C ARG A 92 -18.66 -6.87 -2.63
N SER A 93 -17.84 -6.66 -3.67
CA SER A 93 -18.02 -5.63 -4.67
C SER A 93 -18.87 -6.14 -5.85
N ASP A 94 -19.72 -5.27 -6.38
CA ASP A 94 -20.30 -5.46 -7.71
C ASP A 94 -19.34 -4.97 -8.81
N ARG A 95 -19.77 -5.07 -10.06
CA ARG A 95 -18.96 -4.65 -11.22
C ARG A 95 -18.65 -3.16 -11.23
N GLU A 96 -19.58 -2.33 -10.76
CA GLU A 96 -19.45 -0.88 -10.83
C GLU A 96 -18.46 -0.40 -9.76
N SER A 97 -18.69 -0.81 -8.51
CA SER A 97 -17.79 -0.53 -7.38
C SER A 97 -16.36 -1.06 -7.62
N PHE A 98 -16.20 -2.26 -8.18
CA PHE A 98 -14.87 -2.78 -8.54
C PHE A 98 -14.18 -1.95 -9.64
N ARG A 99 -14.94 -1.47 -10.63
CA ARG A 99 -14.39 -0.61 -11.68
C ARG A 99 -13.97 0.75 -11.11
N GLU A 100 -14.74 1.31 -10.20
CA GLU A 100 -14.40 2.59 -9.56
C GLU A 100 -13.14 2.46 -8.70
N ASP A 101 -13.01 1.37 -7.95
CA ASP A 101 -11.84 1.10 -7.10
C ASP A 101 -10.53 0.91 -7.90
N THR A 102 -10.63 0.52 -9.18
CA THR A 102 -9.47 0.15 -10.02
C THR A 102 -9.18 1.12 -11.18
N ARG A 103 -9.88 2.25 -11.25
CA ARG A 103 -9.76 3.23 -12.33
C ARG A 103 -8.54 4.14 -12.19
#